data_AF-A0A2G6NI33-F1
#
_entry.id   AF-A0A2G6NI33-F1
#
_cell.length_a   1.000
_cell.length_b   1.000
_cell.length_c   1.000
_cell.angle_alpha   90.00
_cell.angle_beta   90.00
_cell.angle_gamma   90.00
#
_symmetry.space_group_name_H-M   'P 1'
#
loop_
_entity.id
_entity.type
_entity.pdbx_description
1 polymer ?
#
loop_
_entity_poly.entity_id
_entity_poly.type
_entity_poly.pdbx_seq_one_letter_code
_entity_poly.pdbx_strand_id
1 'polypeptide(L)' 'MSIIGLNIAYAVSGAILTLVFMYIGYRLFDRFTSFDTGKALEAGNIAVGITVGAIFISLGVAIGMVIGMGLN' A
#
# COMPACT_ATOMS: atom_id res chain seq x y z
N MET A 1 -3.50 -30.49 3.79
CA MET A 1 -2.66 -29.28 3.79
C MET A 1 -2.41 -28.88 5.25
N SER A 2 -1.16 -28.65 5.66
CA SER A 2 -0.87 -28.25 7.05
C SER A 2 -1.47 -26.88 7.35
N ILE A 3 -1.98 -26.66 8.57
CA ILE A 3 -2.58 -25.40 9.04
C ILE A 3 -1.62 -24.22 8.81
N ILE A 4 -0.32 -24.44 8.98
CA ILE A 4 0.74 -23.47 8.70
C ILE A 4 0.75 -23.04 7.23
N GLY A 5 0.54 -23.99 6.30
CA GLY A 5 0.50 -23.69 4.87
C GLY A 5 -0.71 -22.84 4.48
N LEU A 6 -1.84 -23.03 5.14
CA LEU A 6 -3.05 -22.20 4.95
C LEU A 6 -2.84 -20.78 5.47
N ASN A 7 -2.24 -20.61 6.65
CA ASN A 7 -1.95 -19.29 7.24
C ASN A 7 -0.97 -18.48 6.40
N ILE A 8 0.10 -19.11 5.89
CA ILE A 8 1.03 -18.43 4.97
C ILE A 8 0.32 -18.03 3.67
N ALA A 9 -0.51 -18.90 3.10
CA ALA A 9 -1.29 -18.56 1.91
C ALA A 9 -2.24 -17.38 2.16
N TYR A 10 -2.91 -17.35 3.32
CA TYR A 10 -3.74 -16.22 3.74
C TYR A 10 -2.93 -14.92 3.86
N ALA A 11 -1.81 -14.93 4.60
CA ALA A 11 -0.97 -13.76 4.79
C ALA A 11 -0.44 -13.22 3.46
N VAL A 12 0.03 -14.09 2.56
CA VAL A 12 0.51 -13.71 1.23
C VAL A 12 -0.62 -13.13 0.38
N SER A 13 -1.79 -13.79 0.34
CA SER A 13 -2.93 -13.29 -0.44
C SER A 13 -3.42 -11.93 0.04
N GLY A 14 -3.47 -11.70 1.36
CA GLY A 14 -3.85 -10.43 1.94
C GLY A 14 -2.81 -9.33 1.70
N ALA A 15 -1.52 -9.65 1.75
CA ALA A 15 -0.45 -8.70 1.41
C ALA A 15 -0.54 -8.27 -0.06
N ILE A 16 -0.74 -9.23 -0.98
CA ILE A 16 -0.96 -8.94 -2.40
C ILE A 16 -2.19 -8.05 -2.60
N LEU A 17 -3.31 -8.38 -1.94
CA LEU A 17 -4.54 -7.60 -2.02
C LEU A 17 -4.31 -6.15 -1.57
N THR A 18 -3.56 -5.96 -0.47
CA THR A 18 -3.22 -4.63 0.05
C THR A 18 -2.42 -3.80 -0.97
N LEU A 19 -1.43 -4.42 -1.63
CA LEU A 19 -0.65 -3.76 -2.68
C LEU A 19 -1.52 -3.37 -3.89
N VAL A 20 -2.48 -4.21 -4.28
CA VAL A 20 -3.44 -3.90 -5.35
C VAL A 20 -4.29 -2.69 -4.98
N PHE A 21 -4.81 -2.64 -3.75
CA PHE A 21 -5.57 -1.47 -3.27
C PHE A 21 -4.72 -0.20 -3.23
N MET A 22 -3.45 -0.29 -2.82
CA MET A 22 -2.55 0.86 -2.87
C MET A 22 -2.34 1.37 -4.28
N TYR A 23 -2.09 0.48 -5.25
CA TYR A 23 -1.94 0.87 -6.66
C TYR A 23 -3.19 1.59 -7.18
N ILE A 24 -4.37 1.05 -6.87
CA ILE A 24 -5.65 1.67 -7.26
C ILE A 24 -5.82 3.02 -6.58
N GLY A 25 -5.55 3.12 -5.28
CA GLY A 25 -5.66 4.37 -4.51
C GLY A 25 -4.73 5.45 -5.05
N TYR A 26 -3.48 5.11 -5.35
CA TYR A 26 -2.52 6.04 -5.94
C TYR A 26 -2.95 6.50 -7.33
N ARG A 27 -3.42 5.57 -8.18
CA ARG A 27 -3.89 5.90 -9.53
C ARG A 27 -5.16 6.76 -9.51
N LEU A 28 -6.04 6.53 -8.54
CA LEU A 28 -7.25 7.32 -8.35
C LEU A 28 -6.89 8.73 -7.84
N PHE A 29 -5.97 8.82 -6.88
CA PHE A 29 -5.44 10.08 -6.39
C PHE A 29 -4.81 10.90 -7.53
N ASP A 30 -3.93 10.31 -8.33
CA ASP A 30 -3.31 10.97 -9.48
C ASP A 30 -4.34 11.42 -10.53
N ARG A 31 -5.45 10.69 -10.69
CA ARG A 31 -6.55 11.10 -11.59
C ARG A 31 -7.40 12.25 -11.04
N PHE A 32 -7.59 12.32 -9.71
CA PHE A 32 -8.33 13.42 -9.08
C PHE A 32 -7.49 14.69 -8.98
N THR A 33 -6.17 14.55 -8.94
CA THR A 33 -5.28 15.69 -8.84
C THR A 33 -4.94 16.21 -10.23
N SER A 34 -5.05 17.52 -10.46
CA SER A 34 -4.85 18.13 -11.78
C SER A 34 -3.38 18.15 -12.25
N PHE A 35 -2.47 17.54 -11.49
CA PHE A 35 -1.03 17.54 -11.74
C PHE A 35 -0.48 16.13 -11.61
N ASP A 36 0.60 15.86 -12.34
CA ASP A 36 1.32 14.59 -12.30
C ASP A 36 2.09 14.49 -10.97
N THR A 37 1.66 13.56 -10.12
CA THR A 37 2.23 13.38 -8.79
C THR A 37 3.71 12.99 -8.85
N GLY A 38 4.12 12.20 -9.86
CA GLY A 38 5.50 11.78 -10.06
C GLY A 38 6.42 12.95 -10.43
N LYS A 39 5.99 13.78 -11.39
CA LYS A 39 6.73 14.98 -11.77
C LYS A 39 6.81 16.00 -10.64
N ALA A 40 5.73 16.17 -9.89
CA ALA A 40 5.73 17.09 -8.75
C ALA A 40 6.67 16.61 -7.64
N LEU A 41 6.75 15.30 -7.41
CA LEU A 41 7.71 14.72 -6.47
C LEU A 41 9.16 14.91 -6.92
N GLU A 42 9.46 14.67 -8.22
CA GLU A 42 10.78 14.88 -8.80
C GLU A 42 11.22 16.36 -8.75
N ALA A 43 10.28 17.28 -8.97
CA ALA A 43 10.50 18.72 -8.84
C ALA A 43 10.73 19.18 -7.37
N GLY A 44 10.72 18.27 -6.40
CA GLY A 44 10.98 18.57 -4.99
C GLY A 44 9.76 19.16 -4.25
N ASN A 45 8.54 18.92 -4.73
CA ASN A 45 7.35 19.40 -4.05
C ASN A 45 7.16 18.65 -2.71
N ILE A 46 7.42 19.35 -1.61
CA ILE A 46 7.34 18.82 -0.24
C ILE A 46 5.94 18.29 0.08
N ALA A 47 4.87 18.97 -0.37
CA ALA A 47 3.49 18.54 -0.08
C ALA A 47 3.18 17.17 -0.72
N VAL A 48 3.66 16.98 -1.96
CA VAL A 48 3.55 15.69 -2.64
C VAL A 48 4.41 14.63 -1.97
N GLY A 49 5.64 14.97 -1.57
CA GLY A 49 6.52 14.07 -0.80
C GLY A 49 5.89 13.57 0.50
N ILE A 50 5.27 14.47 1.28
CA ILE A 50 4.55 14.10 2.51
C ILE A 50 3.38 13.17 2.19
N THR A 51 2.63 13.45 1.13
CA THR A 51 1.48 12.63 0.72
C THR A 51 1.89 11.22 0.35
N VAL A 52 2.90 11.07 -0.53
CA VAL A 52 3.42 9.77 -0.93
C VAL A 52 4.02 9.02 0.28
N GLY A 53 4.74 9.73 1.15
CA GLY A 53 5.25 9.16 2.40
C GLY A 53 4.15 8.62 3.31
N ALA A 54 3.06 9.37 3.48
CA ALA A 54 1.91 8.93 4.28
C ALA A 54 1.22 7.67 3.70
N ILE A 55 1.15 7.54 2.37
CA ILE A 55 0.63 6.34 1.70
C ILE A 55 1.50 5.12 2.04
N PHE A 56 2.83 5.24 1.98
CA PHE A 56 3.74 4.14 2.33
C PHE A 56 3.70 3.75 3.80
N ILE A 57 3.61 4.73 4.72
CA ILE A 57 3.44 4.46 6.15
C ILE A 57 2.14 3.68 6.39
N SER A 58 1.04 4.15 5.79
CA SER A 58 -0.27 3.50 5.89
C SER A 58 -0.24 2.07 5.31
N LEU A 59 0.45 1.87 4.18
CA LEU A 59 0.65 0.54 3.60
C LEU A 59 1.39 -0.39 4.57
N GLY A 60 2.47 0.08 5.18
CA GLY A 60 3.25 -0.70 6.14
C GLY A 60 2.41 -1.17 7.32
N VAL A 61 1.58 -0.28 7.87
CA VAL A 61 0.64 -0.63 8.96
C VAL A 61 -0.39 -1.66 8.49
N ALA A 62 -0.99 -1.47 7.32
CA ALA A 62 -1.99 -2.40 6.78
C ALA A 62 -1.42 -3.81 6.56
N ILE A 63 -0.23 -3.91 5.93
CA ILE A 63 0.45 -5.19 5.72
C ILE A 63 0.81 -5.84 7.06
N GLY A 64 1.34 -5.06 8.00
CA GLY A 64 1.67 -5.54 9.34
C GLY A 64 0.47 -6.15 10.06
N MET A 65 -0.71 -5.52 9.96
CA MET A 65 -1.95 -6.06 10.52
C MET A 65 -2.40 -7.34 9.82
N VAL A 66 -2.41 -7.37 8.49
CA VAL A 66 -2.85 -8.55 7.73
C VAL A 66 -1.98 -9.77 8.01
N ILE A 67 -0.66 -9.59 8.05
CA ILE A 67 0.27 -10.67 8.41
C ILE A 67 0.10 -11.07 9.88
N GLY A 68 0.01 -10.10 10.79
CA GLY A 68 -0.18 -10.36 12.23
C GLY A 68 -1.47 -11.12 12.54
N MET A 69 -2.57 -10.80 11.86
CA MET A 69 -3.83 -11.52 11.99
C MET A 69 -3.81 -12.91 11.33
N GLY A 70 -3.05 -13.08 10.24
CA GLY A 70 -2.94 -14.36 9.53
C GLY A 70 -2.07 -15.41 10.23
N LEU A 71 -1.27 -15.01 11.23
CA LEU A 71 -0.35 -15.88 11.96
C LEU A 71 -0.81 -16.22 13.39
N ASN A 72 -1.97 -15.70 13.83
CA ASN A 72 -2.56 -15.91 15.15
C ASN A 72 -3.68 -16.95 15.12
#